data_AF-A0A6V7Y7E4-F1
#
_entry.id   AF-A0A6V7Y7E4-F1
#
_cell.length_a   1.000
_cell.length_b   1.000
_cell.length_c   1.000
_cell.angle_alpha   90.00
_cell.angle_beta   90.00
_cell.angle_gamma   90.00
#
_symmetry.space_group_name_H-M   'P 1'
#
loop_
_entity.id
_entity.type
_entity.pdbx_description
1 polymer ?
#
loop_
_entity_poly.entity_id
_entity_poly.type
_entity_poly.pdbx_seq_one_letter_code
_entity_poly.pdbx_strand_id
1 'polypeptide(L)'
;MPFDVVIKVNNLRLVTVDDWNKCEVKILEFGGCYNCRTGADLNFTCKTSNGMALAEIFCDKDIAFTTKCSEVGENVIQRLNFDHAHIKLDCKVECLGGTTDLKINGKLFLIDILEFENNRHVINSDVKVNDNINNQSIWNYVEKMLKNLIKSDLIEFVLQIKNFLILIGILLFFYLVFCIIIKLKFVFRVYNIY
;
A
#
# COMPACT_ATOMS: atom_id res chain seq x y z
N MET A 1 32.10 -10.60 -3.66
CA MET A 1 33.21 -11.37 -3.05
C MET A 1 32.81 -12.83 -3.10
N PRO A 2 33.47 -13.70 -3.87
CA PRO A 2 33.22 -15.14 -3.79
C PRO A 2 33.76 -15.65 -2.44
N PHE A 3 32.96 -16.45 -1.74
CA PHE A 3 33.36 -17.15 -0.54
C PHE A 3 33.46 -18.64 -0.85
N ASP A 4 34.65 -19.21 -0.65
CA ASP A 4 34.89 -20.64 -0.84
C ASP A 4 34.72 -21.36 0.51
N VAL A 5 33.75 -22.28 0.58
CA VAL A 5 33.52 -23.12 1.76
C VAL A 5 34.13 -24.50 1.50
N VAL A 6 35.22 -24.82 2.21
CA VAL A 6 35.86 -26.14 2.17
C VAL A 6 35.43 -26.95 3.39
N ILE A 7 34.68 -28.02 3.17
CA ILE A 7 34.21 -28.93 4.23
C ILE A 7 35.08 -30.19 4.22
N LYS A 8 35.82 -30.45 5.31
CA LYS A 8 36.58 -31.69 5.50
C LYS A 8 35.81 -32.64 6.42
N VAL A 9 35.49 -33.83 5.91
CA VAL A 9 34.72 -34.82 6.66
C VAL A 9 35.45 -36.16 6.66
N ASN A 10 35.67 -36.75 7.84
CA ASN A 10 36.31 -38.06 8.01
C ASN A 10 35.29 -39.06 8.52
N ASN A 11 35.21 -40.24 7.88
CA ASN A 11 34.32 -41.35 8.25
C ASN A 11 32.83 -41.00 8.38
N LEU A 12 32.35 -39.98 7.65
CA LEU A 12 30.92 -39.68 7.52
C LEU A 12 30.54 -39.62 6.04
N ARG A 13 29.25 -39.86 5.76
CA ARG A 13 28.66 -39.70 4.43
C ARG A 13 28.06 -38.30 4.33
N LEU A 14 28.57 -37.48 3.41
CA LEU A 14 27.93 -36.22 3.07
C LEU A 14 26.66 -36.53 2.25
N VAL A 15 25.54 -35.95 2.64
CA VAL A 15 24.28 -36.00 1.89
C VAL A 15 23.80 -34.56 1.73
N THR A 16 23.65 -34.13 0.48
CA THR A 16 23.04 -32.84 0.12
C THR A 16 21.54 -33.02 0.00
N VAL A 17 20.79 -32.07 0.56
CA VAL A 17 19.34 -31.98 0.41
C VAL A 17 19.06 -30.62 -0.21
N ASP A 18 18.64 -30.62 -1.48
CA ASP A 18 18.28 -29.42 -2.20
C ASP A 18 16.76 -29.25 -2.16
N ASP A 19 16.30 -28.10 -1.67
CA ASP A 19 14.87 -27.76 -1.62
C ASP A 19 14.55 -26.73 -2.70
N TRP A 20 13.78 -27.15 -3.71
CA TRP A 20 13.43 -26.36 -4.89
C TRP A 20 12.26 -25.43 -4.60
N ASN A 21 12.55 -24.41 -3.78
CA ASN A 21 11.55 -23.51 -3.26
C ASN A 21 11.21 -22.36 -4.20
N LYS A 22 9.92 -22.16 -4.46
CA LYS A 22 9.41 -20.97 -5.13
C LYS A 22 9.07 -19.92 -4.10
N CYS A 23 9.45 -18.68 -4.40
CA CYS A 23 9.19 -17.54 -3.52
C CYS A 23 8.18 -16.58 -4.16
N GLU A 24 7.28 -16.08 -3.33
CA GLU A 24 6.26 -15.10 -3.73
C GLU A 24 6.30 -13.92 -2.77
N VAL A 25 6.49 -12.73 -3.34
CA VAL A 25 6.54 -11.47 -2.58
C VAL A 25 5.26 -10.69 -2.84
N LYS A 26 4.63 -10.22 -1.77
CA LYS A 26 3.43 -9.37 -1.84
C LYS A 26 3.65 -8.07 -1.09
N ILE A 27 3.54 -6.95 -1.82
CA ILE A 27 3.65 -5.61 -1.25
C ILE A 27 2.42 -5.33 -0.38
N LEU A 28 2.67 -4.81 0.81
CA LEU A 28 1.67 -4.31 1.73
C LEU A 28 1.56 -2.79 1.65
N GLU A 29 2.69 -2.09 1.70
CA GLU A 29 2.77 -0.64 1.67
C GLU A 29 4.10 -0.20 1.05
N PHE A 30 4.09 0.94 0.36
CA PHE A 30 5.30 1.56 -0.17
C PHE A 30 5.19 3.07 -0.07
N GLY A 31 6.14 3.71 0.63
CA GLY A 31 6.09 5.15 0.85
C GLY A 31 7.33 5.71 1.55
N GLY A 32 7.46 7.03 1.53
CA GLY A 32 8.59 7.76 2.11
C GLY A 32 9.06 8.87 1.19
N CYS A 33 10.35 9.22 1.27
CA CYS A 33 10.91 10.35 0.55
C CYS A 33 11.92 9.95 -0.53
N TYR A 34 12.05 10.81 -1.53
CA TYR A 34 13.14 10.76 -2.52
C TYR A 34 14.15 11.88 -2.23
N ASN A 35 15.40 11.71 -2.69
CA ASN A 35 16.53 12.62 -2.42
C ASN A 35 16.75 12.91 -0.92
N CYS A 36 16.50 11.92 -0.06
CA CYS A 36 16.62 12.04 1.38
C CYS A 36 17.42 10.88 1.98
N ARG A 37 18.01 11.09 3.15
CA ARG A 37 18.77 10.04 3.86
C ARG A 37 17.89 8.91 4.40
N THR A 38 16.64 9.21 4.73
CA THR A 38 15.68 8.21 5.26
C THR A 38 15.16 7.28 4.18
N GLY A 39 15.13 7.70 2.91
CA GLY A 39 14.61 6.92 1.80
C GLY A 39 13.11 6.63 1.89
N ALA A 40 12.71 5.57 1.19
CA ALA A 40 11.36 5.02 1.16
C ALA A 40 11.36 3.60 1.73
N ASP A 41 10.33 3.29 2.52
CA ASP A 41 10.12 1.98 3.10
C ASP A 41 9.18 1.17 2.20
N LEU A 42 9.65 -0.01 1.83
CA LEU A 42 8.89 -1.06 1.15
C LEU A 42 8.52 -2.11 2.18
N ASN A 43 7.25 -2.14 2.55
CA ASN A 43 6.67 -3.14 3.45
C ASN A 43 6.03 -4.25 2.62
N PHE A 44 6.43 -5.49 2.83
CA PHE A 44 5.97 -6.64 2.05
C PHE A 44 5.97 -7.92 2.89
N THR A 45 5.30 -8.95 2.40
CA THR A 45 5.43 -10.33 2.90
C THR A 45 6.17 -11.17 1.87
N CYS A 46 7.01 -12.11 2.33
CA CYS A 46 7.64 -13.09 1.46
C CYS A 46 7.30 -14.52 1.88
N LYS A 47 6.65 -15.26 0.98
CA LYS A 47 6.28 -16.66 1.17
C LYS A 47 7.17 -17.59 0.36
N THR A 48 7.43 -18.77 0.92
CA THR A 48 8.06 -19.90 0.20
C THR A 48 7.10 -21.08 0.14
N SER A 49 7.25 -21.92 -0.89
CA SER A 49 6.47 -23.15 -1.06
C SER A 49 6.73 -24.20 0.03
N ASN A 50 7.94 -24.21 0.61
CA ASN A 50 8.33 -25.13 1.66
C ASN A 50 9.45 -24.49 2.51
N GLY A 51 9.42 -24.75 3.82
CA GLY A 51 10.45 -24.37 4.78
C GLY A 51 10.81 -22.89 4.82
N MET A 52 12.12 -22.62 4.78
CA MET A 52 12.69 -21.28 4.71
C MET A 52 13.54 -21.15 3.45
N ALA A 53 13.41 -20.02 2.76
CA ALA A 53 14.18 -19.73 1.57
C ALA A 53 14.77 -18.31 1.64
N LEU A 54 15.89 -18.10 0.96
CA LEU A 54 16.44 -16.77 0.71
C LEU A 54 16.04 -16.39 -0.72
N ALA A 55 15.31 -15.29 -0.87
CA ALA A 55 14.94 -14.74 -2.15
C ALA A 55 15.84 -13.57 -2.51
N GLU A 56 16.31 -13.54 -3.75
CA GLU A 56 17.00 -12.39 -4.33
C GLU A 56 16.01 -11.60 -5.18
N ILE A 57 15.94 -10.29 -4.96
CA ILE A 57 15.00 -9.40 -5.65
C ILE A 57 15.83 -8.43 -6.47
N PHE A 58 15.63 -8.44 -7.78
CA PHE A 58 16.34 -7.61 -8.74
C PHE A 58 15.34 -6.77 -9.54
N CYS A 59 15.58 -5.47 -9.65
CA CYS A 59 14.75 -4.53 -10.42
C CYS A 59 15.58 -3.81 -11.50
N ASP A 60 14.92 -3.29 -12.53
CA ASP A 60 15.55 -2.67 -13.72
C ASP A 60 16.46 -1.43 -13.48
N LYS A 61 16.63 -0.96 -12.23
CA LYS A 61 17.33 0.30 -11.88
C LYS A 61 18.47 0.11 -10.86
N ASP A 62 19.29 -0.92 -11.01
CA ASP A 62 20.39 -1.27 -10.08
C ASP A 62 19.95 -1.52 -8.63
N ILE A 63 18.64 -1.72 -8.41
CA ILE A 63 18.08 -2.04 -7.10
C ILE A 63 18.07 -3.56 -6.98
N ALA A 64 18.91 -4.06 -6.09
CA ALA A 64 18.96 -5.46 -5.73
C ALA A 64 19.01 -5.61 -4.21
N PHE A 65 18.25 -6.55 -3.67
CA PHE A 65 18.29 -6.88 -2.24
C PHE A 65 17.83 -8.31 -2.01
N THR A 66 18.18 -8.86 -0.85
CA THR A 66 17.81 -10.22 -0.46
C THR A 66 16.85 -10.21 0.72
N THR A 67 15.89 -11.11 0.74
CA THR A 67 14.95 -11.27 1.86
C THR A 67 14.81 -12.75 2.25
N LYS A 68 14.51 -13.00 3.52
CA LYS A 68 14.11 -14.33 3.98
C LYS A 68 12.62 -14.51 3.74
N CYS A 69 12.23 -15.72 3.33
CA CYS A 69 10.87 -16.11 3.07
C CYS A 69 10.54 -17.34 3.92
N SER A 70 9.33 -17.36 4.47
CA SER A 70 8.81 -18.46 5.29
C SER A 70 7.45 -18.92 4.77
N GLU A 71 7.01 -20.12 5.11
CA GLU A 71 5.68 -20.61 4.69
C GLU A 71 4.54 -19.69 5.15
N VAL A 72 4.69 -19.09 6.33
CA VAL A 72 3.70 -18.17 6.91
C VAL A 72 3.68 -16.83 6.19
N GLY A 73 4.84 -16.35 5.73
CA GLY A 73 4.99 -15.04 5.08
C GLY A 73 4.97 -13.90 6.07
N GLU A 74 6.08 -13.69 6.76
CA GLU A 74 6.24 -12.61 7.73
C GLU A 74 6.37 -11.23 7.05
N ASN A 75 5.97 -10.19 7.79
CA ASN A 75 6.11 -8.81 7.33
C ASN A 75 7.58 -8.37 7.41
N VAL A 76 8.09 -7.86 6.30
CA VAL A 76 9.46 -7.38 6.13
C VAL A 76 9.41 -5.93 5.66
N ILE A 77 10.28 -5.10 6.23
CA ILE A 77 10.46 -3.71 5.80
C ILE A 77 11.85 -3.57 5.20
N GLN A 78 11.90 -3.24 3.91
CA GLN A 78 13.13 -2.91 3.19
C GLN A 78 13.17 -1.42 2.87
N ARG A 79 14.26 -0.77 3.23
CA ARG A 79 14.48 0.65 2.90
C ARG A 79 15.22 0.78 1.57
N LEU A 80 14.70 1.63 0.70
CA LEU A 80 15.22 1.89 -0.65
C LEU A 80 15.39 3.40 -0.84
N ASN A 81 16.44 3.80 -1.57
CA ASN A 81 16.69 5.20 -1.87
C ASN A 81 16.36 5.50 -3.32
N PHE A 82 15.72 6.63 -3.55
CA PHE A 82 15.30 7.09 -4.87
C PHE A 82 15.65 8.54 -5.06
N ASP A 83 15.90 8.93 -6.31
CA ASP A 83 16.23 10.30 -6.73
C ASP A 83 15.06 11.02 -7.43
N HIS A 84 13.92 10.34 -7.59
CA HIS A 84 12.73 10.84 -8.25
C HIS A 84 11.45 10.47 -7.51
N ALA A 85 10.39 11.27 -7.71
CA ALA A 85 9.14 11.13 -6.98
C ALA A 85 8.24 9.99 -7.49
N HIS A 86 8.32 9.60 -8.76
CA HIS A 86 7.39 8.63 -9.38
C HIS A 86 8.05 7.28 -9.60
N ILE A 87 7.77 6.34 -8.71
CA ILE A 87 8.41 5.03 -8.74
C ILE A 87 7.52 4.07 -9.52
N LYS A 88 8.11 3.45 -10.53
CA LYS A 88 7.57 2.33 -11.28
C LYS A 88 8.72 1.39 -11.58
N LEU A 89 8.74 0.25 -10.90
CA LEU A 89 9.74 -0.79 -11.05
C LEU A 89 9.06 -2.11 -11.38
N ASP A 90 9.55 -2.76 -12.42
CA ASP A 90 9.32 -4.17 -12.66
C ASP A 90 10.53 -4.92 -12.09
N CYS A 91 10.28 -5.91 -11.24
CA CYS A 91 11.28 -6.65 -10.50
C CYS A 91 11.05 -8.16 -10.68
N LYS A 92 12.14 -8.91 -10.54
CA LYS A 92 12.17 -10.37 -10.50
C LYS A 92 12.55 -10.82 -9.09
N VAL A 93 11.82 -11.81 -8.57
CA VAL A 93 12.10 -12.47 -7.30
C VAL A 93 12.62 -13.87 -7.64
N GLU A 94 13.86 -14.14 -7.30
CA GLU A 94 14.54 -15.39 -7.61
C GLU A 94 14.77 -16.21 -6.34
N CYS A 95 14.36 -17.47 -6.41
CA CYS A 95 14.70 -18.53 -5.46
C CYS A 95 15.16 -19.77 -6.24
N LEU A 96 15.72 -20.75 -5.54
CA LEU A 96 16.21 -22.00 -6.16
C LEU A 96 15.17 -22.69 -7.04
N GLY A 97 13.88 -22.63 -6.64
CA GLY A 97 12.76 -23.23 -7.35
C GLY A 97 12.22 -22.43 -8.55
N GLY A 98 12.77 -21.25 -8.82
CA GLY A 98 12.42 -20.42 -9.98
C GLY A 98 12.20 -18.95 -9.67
N THR A 99 11.75 -18.22 -10.69
CA THR A 99 11.59 -16.77 -10.68
C THR A 99 10.11 -16.37 -10.71
N THR A 100 9.72 -15.35 -9.93
CA THR A 100 8.39 -14.72 -9.95
C THR A 100 8.50 -13.22 -10.22
N ASP A 101 7.40 -12.61 -10.68
CA ASP A 101 7.34 -11.18 -11.01
C ASP A 101 6.82 -10.35 -9.83
N LEU A 102 7.43 -9.19 -9.62
CA LEU A 102 7.02 -8.21 -8.60
C LEU A 102 6.98 -6.81 -9.22
N LYS A 103 5.91 -6.05 -8.95
CA LYS A 103 5.77 -4.67 -9.45
C LYS A 103 5.66 -3.69 -8.29
N ILE A 104 6.60 -2.76 -8.20
CA ILE A 104 6.61 -1.71 -7.18
C ILE A 104 6.19 -0.40 -7.83
N ASN A 105 5.08 0.19 -7.36
CA ASN A 105 4.55 1.45 -7.86
C ASN A 105 4.20 2.38 -6.71
N GLY A 106 4.53 3.66 -6.83
CA GLY A 106 4.15 4.65 -5.82
C GLY A 106 4.67 6.06 -6.11
N LYS A 107 4.28 6.99 -5.24
CA LYS A 107 4.71 8.38 -5.30
C LYS A 107 5.36 8.80 -3.98
N LEU A 108 6.60 9.27 -4.04
CA LEU A 108 7.38 9.71 -2.89
C LEU A 108 7.34 11.25 -2.76
N PHE A 109 7.56 11.75 -1.55
CA PHE A 109 7.62 13.19 -1.28
C PHE A 109 9.07 13.68 -1.17
N LEU A 110 9.28 14.98 -1.39
CA LEU A 110 10.58 15.63 -1.16
C LEU A 110 10.60 16.18 0.26
N ILE A 111 11.74 16.08 0.94
CA ILE A 111 11.96 16.82 2.20
C ILE A 111 12.54 18.18 1.84
N ASP A 112 11.77 19.24 2.06
CA ASP A 112 12.29 20.61 1.96
C ASP A 112 13.12 20.94 3.22
N ILE A 113 14.37 21.35 3.01
CA ILE A 113 15.32 21.72 4.07
C ILE A 113 15.01 23.06 4.76
N LEU A 114 13.90 23.71 4.39
CA LEU A 114 13.54 25.05 4.87
C LEU A 114 13.13 25.09 6.36
N GLU A 115 12.99 23.94 7.02
CA GLU A 115 12.58 23.87 8.43
C GLU A 115 13.76 23.87 9.43
N PHE A 116 15.02 23.80 8.96
CA PHE A 116 16.19 23.78 9.83
C PHE A 116 16.87 25.14 10.06
N GLU A 117 16.46 26.22 9.37
CA GLU A 117 17.03 27.56 9.61
C GLU A 117 16.33 28.38 10.69
N ASN A 118 15.12 28.01 11.13
CA ASN A 118 14.43 28.74 12.20
C ASN A 118 14.78 28.28 13.63
N ASN A 119 15.49 27.15 13.79
CA ASN A 119 15.86 26.60 15.10
C ASN A 119 17.38 26.61 15.35
N ARG A 120 18.16 27.41 14.62
CA ARG A 120 19.45 27.85 15.16
C ARG A 120 19.14 28.83 16.27
N HIS A 121 19.24 28.35 17.51
CA HIS A 121 19.26 29.15 18.72
C HIS A 121 19.92 30.52 18.49
N VAL A 122 19.11 31.56 18.31
CA VAL A 122 19.51 32.93 18.59
C VAL A 122 19.63 33.00 20.10
N ILE A 123 20.83 32.71 20.60
CA ILE A 123 21.22 33.11 21.94
C ILE A 123 21.43 34.63 21.87
N ASN A 124 20.46 35.36 22.43
CA ASN A 124 20.46 36.78 22.80
C ASN A 124 20.74 37.83 21.71
N SER A 125 19.72 38.60 21.37
CA SER A 125 19.68 40.05 21.67
C SER A 125 18.28 40.61 21.40
N ASP A 126 17.82 41.46 22.31
CA ASP A 126 16.49 42.06 22.31
C ASP A 126 16.18 42.77 20.98
N VAL A 127 15.31 42.17 20.17
CA VAL A 127 14.62 42.86 19.08
C VAL A 127 13.13 42.74 19.35
N LYS A 128 12.49 43.88 19.69
CA LYS A 128 11.03 43.99 19.71
C LYS A 128 10.53 43.93 18.28
N VAL A 129 10.24 42.73 17.80
CA VAL A 129 9.61 42.54 16.50
C VAL A 129 8.11 42.84 16.64
N ASN A 130 7.64 43.88 15.94
CA ASN A 130 6.23 44.18 15.80
C ASN A 130 5.70 43.46 14.54
N ASP A 131 5.29 42.21 14.69
CA ASP A 131 4.78 41.42 13.56
C ASP A 131 3.27 41.61 13.39
N ASN A 132 2.88 42.40 12.39
CA ASN A 132 1.59 42.25 11.75
C ASN A 132 1.64 41.01 10.85
N ILE A 133 1.44 39.83 11.45
CA ILE A 133 1.32 38.55 10.73
C ILE A 133 0.05 38.61 9.88
N ASN A 134 0.21 38.75 8.58
CA ASN A 134 -0.84 38.62 7.59
C ASN A 134 -1.20 37.13 7.43
N ASN A 135 -2.22 36.70 8.20
CA ASN A 135 -2.83 35.35 8.25
C ASN A 135 -3.16 34.68 6.90
N GLN A 136 -3.10 35.39 5.78
CA GLN A 136 -3.53 34.91 4.46
C GLN A 136 -2.71 33.72 3.94
N SER A 137 -1.40 33.66 4.23
CA SER A 137 -0.51 32.62 3.68
C SER A 137 -0.74 31.25 4.34
N ILE A 138 -1.02 31.23 5.64
CA ILE A 138 -1.24 30.01 6.43
C ILE A 138 -2.53 29.31 6.00
N TRP A 139 -3.60 30.08 5.77
CA TRP A 139 -4.89 29.52 5.33
C TRP A 139 -4.80 28.84 3.96
N ASN A 140 -4.01 29.37 3.03
CA ASN A 140 -3.86 28.80 1.69
C ASN A 140 -3.13 27.44 1.71
N TYR A 141 -2.18 27.24 2.63
CA TYR A 141 -1.49 25.95 2.80
C TYR A 141 -2.39 24.90 3.48
N VAL A 142 -3.09 25.30 4.54
CA VAL A 142 -4.03 24.44 5.25
C VAL A 142 -5.18 24.00 4.33
N GLU A 143 -5.71 24.91 3.51
CA GLU A 143 -6.79 24.60 2.58
C GLU A 143 -6.35 23.62 1.48
N LYS A 144 -5.10 23.72 1.00
CA LYS A 144 -4.56 22.80 -0.02
C LYS A 144 -4.33 21.39 0.53
N MET A 145 -3.91 21.28 1.79
CA MET A 145 -3.76 19.99 2.48
C MET A 145 -5.12 19.34 2.77
N LEU A 146 -6.09 20.10 3.27
CA LEU A 146 -7.45 19.63 3.52
C LEU A 146 -8.17 19.18 2.23
N LYS A 147 -8.00 19.90 1.12
CA LYS A 147 -8.64 19.54 -0.16
C LYS A 147 -8.14 18.22 -0.75
N ASN A 148 -6.90 17.81 -0.46
CA ASN A 148 -6.36 16.55 -0.96
C ASN A 148 -6.76 15.34 -0.09
N LEU A 149 -6.97 15.55 1.21
CA LEU A 149 -7.46 14.50 2.13
C LEU A 149 -8.96 14.19 1.91
N ILE A 150 -9.76 15.19 1.52
CA ILE A 150 -11.22 15.05 1.40
C ILE A 150 -11.65 14.44 0.05
N LYS A 151 -10.82 14.55 -1.00
CA LYS A 151 -11.18 14.11 -2.37
C LYS A 151 -11.07 12.60 -2.62
N SER A 152 -10.22 11.89 -1.89
CA SER A 152 -9.94 10.47 -2.15
C SER A 152 -11.05 9.56 -1.62
N ASP A 153 -11.48 9.75 -0.37
CA ASP A 153 -12.28 8.73 0.33
C ASP A 153 -13.79 9.01 0.32
N LEU A 154 -14.22 10.27 0.19
CA LEU A 154 -15.65 10.62 0.25
C LEU A 154 -16.39 10.41 -1.07
N ILE A 155 -15.70 10.48 -2.22
CA ILE A 155 -16.34 10.32 -3.54
C ILE A 155 -16.82 8.87 -3.73
N GLU A 156 -16.00 7.89 -3.33
CA GLU A 156 -16.42 6.48 -3.36
C GLU A 156 -17.55 6.20 -2.37
N PHE A 157 -17.48 6.78 -1.16
CA PHE A 157 -18.51 6.59 -0.14
C PHE A 157 -19.88 7.16 -0.55
N VAL A 158 -19.90 8.35 -1.18
CA VAL A 158 -21.13 8.98 -1.68
C VAL A 158 -21.74 8.21 -2.86
N LEU A 159 -20.91 7.63 -3.73
CA LEU A 159 -21.38 6.77 -4.82
C LEU A 159 -22.02 5.49 -4.29
N GLN A 160 -21.45 4.88 -3.26
CA GLN A 160 -22.01 3.68 -2.63
C GLN A 160 -23.38 3.95 -1.96
N ILE A 161 -23.54 5.09 -1.28
CA ILE A 161 -24.82 5.47 -0.64
C ILE A 161 -25.92 5.72 -1.68
N LYS A 162 -25.61 6.38 -2.80
CA LYS A 162 -26.59 6.62 -3.87
C LYS A 162 -27.13 5.33 -4.46
N ASN A 163 -26.27 4.34 -4.72
CA ASN A 163 -26.70 3.05 -5.26
C ASN A 163 -27.58 2.26 -4.27
N PHE A 164 -27.29 2.36 -2.96
CA PHE A 164 -28.08 1.68 -1.93
C PHE A 164 -29.51 2.24 -1.81
N LEU A 165 -29.67 3.57 -1.86
CA LEU A 165 -31.00 4.21 -1.81
C LEU A 165 -31.88 3.86 -3.03
N ILE A 166 -31.28 3.75 -4.22
CA ILE A 166 -31.98 3.33 -5.44
C ILE A 166 -32.50 1.89 -5.28
N LEU A 167 -31.70 1.00 -4.71
CA LEU A 167 -32.05 -0.41 -4.53
C LEU A 167 -33.22 -0.59 -3.53
N ILE A 168 -33.23 0.20 -2.45
CA ILE A 168 -34.37 0.25 -1.51
C ILE A 168 -35.64 0.76 -2.21
N GLY A 169 -35.54 1.79 -3.04
CA GLY A 169 -36.67 2.33 -3.79
C GLY A 169 -37.31 1.30 -4.73
N ILE A 170 -36.48 0.51 -5.42
CA ILE A 170 -36.95 -0.57 -6.31
C ILE A 170 -37.68 -1.67 -5.53
N LEU A 171 -37.14 -2.09 -4.38
CA LEU A 171 -37.77 -3.11 -3.54
C LEU A 171 -39.13 -2.66 -3.00
N LEU A 172 -39.25 -1.40 -2.57
CA LEU A 172 -40.52 -0.83 -2.12
C LEU A 172 -41.56 -0.75 -3.25
N PHE A 173 -41.14 -0.42 -4.47
CA PHE A 173 -42.02 -0.41 -5.62
C PHE A 173 -42.58 -1.81 -5.93
N PHE A 174 -41.73 -2.83 -5.96
CA PHE A 174 -42.17 -4.21 -6.15
C PHE A 174 -43.12 -4.69 -5.05
N TYR A 175 -42.85 -4.33 -3.79
CA TYR A 175 -43.73 -4.64 -2.67
C TYR A 175 -45.13 -4.02 -2.85
N LEU A 176 -45.21 -2.74 -3.26
CA LEU A 176 -46.49 -2.07 -3.51
C LEU A 176 -47.27 -2.73 -4.66
N VAL A 177 -46.61 -3.03 -5.78
CA VAL A 177 -47.23 -3.73 -6.91
C VAL A 177 -47.75 -5.11 -6.48
N PHE A 178 -46.97 -5.85 -5.68
CA PHE A 178 -47.39 -7.14 -5.14
C PHE A 178 -48.62 -7.03 -4.24
N CYS A 179 -48.66 -6.03 -3.34
CA CYS A 179 -49.84 -5.75 -2.52
C CYS A 179 -51.08 -5.41 -3.36
N ILE A 180 -50.92 -4.64 -4.44
CA ILE A 180 -52.02 -4.30 -5.36
C ILE A 180 -52.52 -5.55 -6.08
N ILE A 181 -51.62 -6.40 -6.59
CA ILE A 181 -51.98 -7.66 -7.26
C ILE A 181 -52.75 -8.59 -6.32
N ILE A 182 -52.32 -8.71 -5.05
CA ILE A 182 -53.03 -9.53 -4.05
C ILE A 182 -54.44 -8.96 -3.80
N LYS A 183 -54.57 -7.64 -3.61
CA LYS A 183 -55.88 -7.00 -3.41
C LYS A 183 -56.80 -7.20 -4.63
N LEU A 184 -56.28 -7.06 -5.84
CA LEU A 184 -57.04 -7.31 -7.08
C LEU A 184 -57.47 -8.77 -7.20
N LYS A 185 -56.58 -9.73 -6.91
CA LYS A 185 -56.94 -11.16 -6.89
C LYS A 185 -58.03 -11.47 -5.86
N PHE A 186 -57.99 -10.82 -4.70
CA PHE A 186 -58.99 -11.00 -3.66
C PHE A 186 -60.35 -10.43 -4.09
N VAL A 187 -60.38 -9.23 -4.68
CA VAL A 187 -61.61 -8.60 -5.20
C VAL A 187 -62.22 -9.42 -6.34
N PHE A 188 -61.41 -9.89 -7.30
CA PHE A 188 -61.89 -10.75 -8.38
C PHE A 188 -62.43 -12.10 -7.86
N ARG A 189 -61.83 -12.68 -6.82
CA ARG A 189 -62.32 -13.92 -6.22
C ARG A 189 -63.66 -13.75 -5.51
N VAL A 190 -63.92 -12.59 -4.93
CA VAL A 190 -65.22 -12.26 -4.31
C VAL A 190 -66.29 -11.99 -5.37
N TYR A 191 -65.95 -11.34 -6.48
CA TYR A 191 -66.90 -11.02 -7.54
C TYR A 191 -67.33 -12.24 -8.37
N ASN A 192 -66.51 -13.29 -8.43
CA ASN A 192 -66.82 -14.52 -9.18
C ASN A 192 -67.60 -15.58 -8.35
N ILE A 193 -68.06 -15.21 -7.15
CA ILE A 193 -68.86 -16.05 -6.23
C ILE A 193 -70.30 -15.50 -6.06
N TYR A 194 -70.62 -14.35 -6.67
CA TYR A 194 -71.97 -13.78 -6.75
C TYR A 194 -72.56 -13.94 -8.15
#